data_AF-A0A8K0Y6Z6-F1
#
_entry.id   AF-A0A8K0Y6Z6-F1
#
_cell.length_a   1.000
_cell.length_b   1.000
_cell.length_c   1.000
_cell.angle_alpha   90.00
_cell.angle_beta   90.00
_cell.angle_gamma   90.00
#
_symmetry.space_group_name_H-M   'P 1'
#
loop_
_entity.id
_entity.type
_entity.pdbx_description
1 polymer ?
#
loop_
_entity_poly.entity_id
_entity_poly.type
_entity_poly.pdbx_seq_one_letter_code
_entity_poly.pdbx_strand_id
1 'polypeptide(L)'
;MTFSYHSLIQKDPFQTSAEQTVSKSLQFQIRDVNSDSSGPPIPIPETPSPLQQFKSGIKAEDVKCAGGFTLVLKSEDSSPACVKPDTAQKLIERGWGTFTVLSTDYTYQKMNGTLSGNVVLAGGPQANYEVDVYVTDGTTIVGKTLSDVNGNYSIQLPAGNYTIYVPDYPTKQTHFVSVFSGKNTIFNIVYGTGYK
;
A
#
# COMPACT_ATOMS: atom_id res chain seq x y z
N MET A 1 -50.43 -0.73 7.60
CA MET A 1 -49.62 -1.30 8.70
C MET A 1 -49.15 -0.14 9.55
N THR A 2 -49.49 -0.13 10.84
CA THR A 2 -49.15 0.98 11.75
C THR A 2 -47.80 0.68 12.39
N PHE A 3 -46.77 1.45 12.08
CA PHE A 3 -45.46 1.32 12.72
C PHE A 3 -45.37 2.33 13.85
N SER A 4 -45.53 1.85 15.08
CA SER A 4 -45.23 2.60 16.30
C SER A 4 -43.76 2.41 16.65
N TYR A 5 -43.03 3.51 16.84
CA TYR A 5 -41.66 3.47 17.32
C TYR A 5 -41.52 4.34 18.58
N HIS A 6 -40.68 3.89 19.51
CA HIS A 6 -40.25 4.66 20.66
C HIS A 6 -38.93 5.34 20.33
N SER A 7 -38.92 6.66 20.23
CA SER A 7 -37.69 7.46 20.13
C SER A 7 -37.24 7.91 21.50
N LEU A 8 -36.02 7.53 21.90
CA LEU A 8 -35.36 8.10 23.07
C LEU A 8 -34.77 9.45 22.68
N ILE A 9 -35.31 10.53 23.25
CA ILE A 9 -34.76 11.87 23.06
C ILE A 9 -33.46 11.93 23.86
N GLN A 10 -32.32 11.93 23.16
CA GLN A 10 -31.02 12.15 23.78
C GLN A 10 -30.93 13.63 24.15
N LYS A 11 -31.08 13.92 25.45
CA LYS A 11 -30.98 15.28 25.98
C LYS A 11 -29.50 15.61 26.17
N ASP A 12 -29.03 16.60 25.42
CA ASP A 12 -27.71 17.20 25.61
C ASP A 12 -27.61 17.74 27.06
N PRO A 13 -26.54 17.48 27.85
CA PRO A 13 -26.47 17.87 29.26
C PRO A 13 -26.38 19.39 29.49
N PHE A 14 -26.24 20.18 28.42
CA PHE A 14 -25.90 21.59 28.52
C PHE A 14 -26.86 22.47 27.69
N GLN A 15 -28.14 22.56 28.07
CA GLN A 15 -28.86 23.83 27.92
C GLN A 15 -30.15 23.91 28.76
N THR A 16 -30.19 24.97 29.57
CA THR A 16 -31.32 25.43 30.38
C THR A 16 -32.29 26.23 29.52
N SER A 17 -33.57 25.92 29.62
CA SER A 17 -34.75 26.73 29.26
C SER A 17 -34.74 27.49 27.93
N ALA A 18 -35.26 26.86 26.88
CA ALA A 18 -36.29 27.40 25.99
C ALA A 18 -36.60 26.35 24.92
N GLU A 19 -37.87 26.24 24.55
CA GLU A 19 -38.44 25.40 23.49
C GLU A 19 -37.48 25.17 22.30
N GLN A 20 -36.96 23.94 22.14
CA GLN A 20 -36.25 23.56 20.93
C GLN A 20 -37.17 22.68 20.08
N THR A 21 -37.83 23.32 19.11
CA THR A 21 -38.47 22.61 17.99
C THR A 21 -37.35 22.02 17.14
N VAL A 22 -37.04 20.74 17.33
CA VAL A 22 -36.04 20.04 16.52
C VAL A 22 -36.68 19.61 15.20
N SER A 23 -36.75 20.54 14.23
CA SER A 23 -36.97 20.20 12.82
C SER A 23 -35.67 19.63 12.24
N LYS A 24 -35.34 18.39 12.58
CA LYS A 24 -34.34 17.61 11.83
C LYS A 24 -35.06 16.62 10.94
N SER A 25 -34.86 16.78 9.63
CA SER A 25 -35.35 15.85 8.61
C SER A 25 -34.71 14.49 8.86
N LEU A 26 -35.45 13.57 9.49
CA LEU A 26 -35.02 12.20 9.67
C LEU A 26 -35.26 11.45 8.35
N GLN A 27 -34.21 11.31 7.57
CA GLN A 27 -34.17 10.43 6.41
C GLN A 27 -34.11 8.97 6.90
N PHE A 28 -35.24 8.27 6.85
CA PHE A 28 -35.25 6.81 7.00
C PHE A 28 -35.33 6.16 5.62
N GLN A 29 -34.36 5.30 5.30
CA GLN A 29 -34.44 4.43 4.12
C GLN A 29 -35.10 3.10 4.52
N ILE A 30 -36.30 2.84 4.00
CA ILE A 30 -36.93 1.52 4.10
C ILE A 30 -36.43 0.71 2.90
N ARG A 31 -35.85 -0.47 3.13
CA ARG A 31 -35.52 -1.43 2.07
C ARG A 31 -36.55 -2.55 2.09
N ASP A 32 -37.34 -2.65 1.04
CA ASP A 32 -38.17 -3.83 0.78
C ASP A 32 -37.27 -4.99 0.36
N VAL A 33 -37.31 -6.09 1.11
CA VAL A 33 -36.62 -7.34 0.75
C VAL A 33 -37.58 -8.17 -0.09
N ASN A 34 -37.80 -7.77 -1.33
CA ASN A 34 -38.41 -8.64 -2.32
C ASN A 34 -37.37 -8.95 -3.40
N SER A 35 -36.92 -10.19 -3.36
CA SER A 35 -36.04 -10.83 -4.32
C SER A 35 -36.74 -10.88 -5.68
N ASP A 36 -36.40 -9.96 -6.57
CA ASP A 36 -36.60 -10.18 -8.01
C ASP A 36 -35.46 -9.54 -8.80
N SER A 37 -34.71 -10.41 -9.46
CA SER A 37 -33.46 -10.14 -10.17
C SER A 37 -33.75 -9.59 -11.57
N SER A 38 -34.02 -8.30 -11.69
CA SER A 38 -33.88 -7.58 -12.96
C SER A 38 -33.84 -6.06 -12.74
N GLY A 39 -32.77 -5.58 -12.10
CA GLY A 39 -32.48 -4.14 -12.00
C GLY A 39 -31.70 -3.61 -13.21
N PRO A 40 -31.78 -2.30 -13.52
CA PRO A 40 -30.93 -1.69 -14.53
C PRO A 40 -29.45 -1.82 -14.15
N PRO A 41 -28.51 -1.80 -15.12
CA PRO A 41 -27.10 -2.03 -14.86
C PRO A 41 -26.60 -1.13 -13.73
N ILE A 42 -26.12 -1.75 -12.66
CA ILE A 42 -25.49 -1.08 -11.53
C ILE A 42 -24.36 -0.20 -12.10
N PRO A 43 -24.35 1.13 -11.90
CA PRO A 43 -23.22 1.95 -12.29
C PRO A 43 -22.00 1.45 -11.52
N ILE A 44 -21.07 0.87 -12.27
CA ILE A 44 -19.67 0.74 -11.86
C ILE A 44 -19.28 2.14 -11.35
N PRO A 45 -18.59 2.30 -10.21
CA PRO A 45 -18.01 3.59 -9.85
C PRO A 45 -16.96 3.94 -10.91
N GLU A 46 -17.39 4.57 -12.01
CA GLU A 46 -16.54 5.16 -13.01
C GLU A 46 -15.84 6.32 -12.32
N THR A 47 -14.70 6.05 -11.69
CA THR A 47 -13.87 7.10 -11.12
C THR A 47 -13.55 8.06 -12.27
N PRO A 48 -14.05 9.32 -12.24
CA PRO A 48 -13.87 10.24 -13.35
C PRO A 48 -12.37 10.43 -13.59
N SER A 49 -11.99 10.62 -14.85
CA SER A 49 -10.58 10.76 -15.18
C SER A 49 -9.93 11.91 -14.39
N PRO A 50 -8.63 11.88 -14.16
CA PRO A 50 -7.93 12.84 -13.30
C PRO A 50 -8.13 14.28 -13.79
N LEU A 51 -8.16 14.44 -15.11
CA LEU A 51 -8.40 15.71 -15.77
C LEU A 51 -9.84 16.22 -15.57
N GLN A 52 -10.82 15.32 -15.52
CA GLN A 52 -12.21 15.68 -15.23
C GLN A 52 -12.39 16.11 -13.77
N GLN A 53 -11.67 15.49 -12.84
CA GLN A 53 -11.67 15.89 -11.44
C GLN A 53 -11.05 17.27 -11.24
N PHE A 54 -9.90 17.52 -11.86
CA PHE A 54 -9.23 18.82 -11.80
C PHE A 54 -10.07 19.96 -12.41
N LYS A 55 -10.71 19.71 -13.56
CA LYS A 55 -11.64 20.68 -14.19
C LYS A 55 -12.91 20.93 -13.37
N SER A 56 -13.28 20.00 -12.50
CA SER A 56 -14.41 20.14 -11.56
C SER A 56 -14.05 20.97 -10.32
N GLY A 57 -12.84 21.51 -10.23
CA GLY A 57 -12.37 22.32 -9.10
C GLY A 57 -11.76 21.51 -7.95
N ILE A 58 -11.53 20.20 -8.14
CA ILE A 58 -10.75 19.39 -7.20
C ILE A 58 -9.29 19.81 -7.32
N LYS A 59 -8.65 20.08 -6.18
CA LYS A 59 -7.21 20.41 -6.15
C LYS A 59 -6.42 19.27 -6.75
N ALA A 60 -5.32 19.59 -7.43
CA ALA A 60 -4.50 18.59 -8.11
C ALA A 60 -4.08 17.44 -7.16
N GLU A 61 -3.85 17.74 -5.88
CA GLU A 61 -3.48 16.77 -4.84
C GLU A 61 -4.63 15.83 -4.41
N ASP A 62 -5.89 16.25 -4.54
CA ASP A 62 -7.07 15.51 -4.09
C ASP A 62 -7.70 14.64 -5.19
N VAL A 63 -7.04 14.58 -6.36
CA VAL A 63 -7.52 13.81 -7.50
C VAL A 63 -7.37 12.32 -7.24
N LYS A 64 -8.51 11.62 -7.20
CA LYS A 64 -8.58 10.18 -6.95
C LYS A 64 -8.37 9.39 -8.23
N CYS A 65 -7.33 8.57 -8.25
CA CYS A 65 -7.10 7.60 -9.32
C CYS A 65 -7.94 6.33 -9.13
N ALA A 66 -8.25 5.65 -10.24
CA ALA A 66 -8.80 4.30 -10.21
C ALA A 66 -7.81 3.31 -9.54
N GLY A 67 -8.34 2.18 -9.04
CA GLY A 67 -7.52 1.13 -8.42
C GLY A 67 -6.40 0.65 -9.34
N GLY A 68 -5.16 0.64 -8.82
CA GLY A 68 -3.97 0.24 -9.58
C GLY A 68 -3.22 1.39 -10.27
N PHE A 69 -3.70 2.63 -10.12
CA PHE A 69 -3.03 3.84 -10.61
C PHE A 69 -2.64 4.75 -9.45
N THR A 70 -1.49 5.40 -9.59
CA THR A 70 -0.95 6.36 -8.63
C THR A 70 -1.00 7.76 -9.24
N LEU A 71 -1.36 8.73 -8.40
CA LEU A 71 -1.38 10.14 -8.75
C LEU A 71 0.05 10.70 -8.79
N VAL A 72 0.38 11.38 -9.87
CA VAL A 72 1.63 12.13 -10.06
C VAL A 72 1.26 13.52 -10.55
N LEU A 73 1.87 14.55 -9.99
CA LEU A 73 1.74 15.90 -10.53
C LEU A 73 2.87 16.19 -11.50
N LYS A 74 2.56 16.81 -12.62
CA LYS A 74 3.59 17.28 -13.54
C LYS A 74 4.36 18.45 -12.90
N SER A 75 5.69 18.42 -12.98
CA SER A 75 6.55 19.40 -12.30
C SER A 75 6.43 20.82 -12.85
N GLU A 76 6.01 20.98 -14.11
CA GLU A 76 5.93 22.29 -14.77
C GLU A 76 4.67 23.08 -14.40
N ASP A 77 3.53 22.40 -14.33
CA ASP A 77 2.19 23.02 -14.23
C ASP A 77 1.35 22.46 -13.08
N SER A 78 1.93 21.56 -12.27
CA SER A 78 1.26 20.87 -11.17
C SER A 78 -0.01 20.12 -11.61
N SER A 79 -0.13 19.77 -12.89
CA SER A 79 -1.31 19.08 -13.40
C SER A 79 -1.33 17.60 -12.95
N PRO A 80 -2.49 17.08 -12.50
CA PRO A 80 -2.60 15.72 -12.00
C PRO A 80 -2.68 14.68 -13.12
N ALA A 81 -1.85 13.66 -13.05
CA ALA A 81 -1.81 12.51 -13.94
C ALA A 81 -1.87 11.20 -13.14
N CYS A 82 -2.84 10.34 -13.47
CA CYS A 82 -2.86 8.98 -12.91
C CYS A 82 -2.13 8.03 -13.84
N VAL A 83 -1.07 7.42 -13.33
CA VAL A 83 -0.20 6.51 -14.07
C VAL A 83 0.04 5.24 -13.26
N LYS A 84 0.54 4.18 -13.89
CA LYS A 84 0.93 2.97 -13.15
C LYS A 84 2.13 3.27 -12.23
N PRO A 85 2.27 2.61 -11.07
CA PRO A 85 3.40 2.82 -10.15
C PRO A 85 4.79 2.78 -10.83
N ASP A 86 5.04 1.79 -11.69
CA ASP A 86 6.31 1.67 -12.43
C ASP A 86 6.55 2.84 -13.39
N THR A 87 5.47 3.46 -13.89
CA THR A 87 5.54 4.61 -14.79
C THR A 87 5.69 5.91 -14.01
N ALA A 88 5.01 6.03 -12.86
CA ALA A 88 5.19 7.15 -11.94
C ALA A 88 6.66 7.32 -11.56
N GLN A 89 7.32 6.22 -11.20
CA GLN A 89 8.73 6.22 -10.85
C GLN A 89 9.59 6.75 -12.00
N LYS A 90 9.41 6.23 -13.22
CA LYS A 90 10.17 6.68 -14.40
C LYS A 90 9.95 8.16 -14.71
N LEU A 91 8.74 8.67 -14.50
CA LEU A 91 8.42 10.09 -14.74
C LEU A 91 9.07 11.00 -13.70
N ILE A 92 9.19 10.54 -12.45
CA ILE A 92 9.81 11.29 -11.37
C ILE A 92 11.33 11.29 -11.49
N GLU A 93 11.94 10.14 -11.82
CA GLU A 93 13.37 10.02 -12.10
C GLU A 93 13.82 10.89 -13.27
N ARG A 94 12.90 11.15 -14.21
CA ARG A 94 13.13 12.03 -15.37
C ARG A 94 12.77 13.49 -15.10
N GLY A 95 12.39 13.84 -13.87
CA GLY A 95 12.02 15.21 -13.48
C GLY A 95 10.71 15.71 -14.09
N TRP A 96 9.91 14.83 -14.71
CA TRP A 96 8.64 15.21 -15.31
C TRP A 96 7.53 15.39 -14.27
N GLY A 97 7.59 14.65 -13.15
CA GLY A 97 6.56 14.74 -12.13
C GLY A 97 7.06 14.65 -10.69
N THR A 98 6.18 15.02 -9.77
CA THR A 98 6.37 14.98 -8.31
C THR A 98 5.22 14.18 -7.68
N PHE A 99 5.52 13.46 -6.61
CA PHE A 99 4.45 12.89 -5.77
C PHE A 99 3.89 14.00 -4.89
N THR A 100 2.57 14.14 -4.85
CA THR A 100 1.88 14.90 -3.80
C THR A 100 1.85 14.09 -2.51
N VAL A 101 3.02 14.01 -1.89
CA VAL A 101 3.07 13.92 -0.44
C VAL A 101 3.31 15.34 0.03
N LEU A 102 2.36 15.89 0.78
CA LEU A 102 2.52 17.20 1.41
C LEU A 102 3.81 17.16 2.23
N SER A 103 4.86 17.75 1.68
CA SER A 103 6.14 17.94 2.34
C SER A 103 5.98 19.02 3.39
N THR A 104 5.40 18.65 4.53
CA THR A 104 5.53 19.36 5.79
C THR A 104 5.75 18.37 6.93
N ASP A 105 6.60 17.37 6.70
CA ASP A 105 7.56 17.02 7.74
C ASP A 105 8.81 16.45 7.10
N TYR A 106 9.96 16.91 7.56
CA TYR A 106 11.27 16.46 7.12
C TYR A 106 11.56 15.12 7.83
N THR A 107 10.79 14.10 7.49
CA THR A 107 11.16 12.69 7.59
C THR A 107 10.62 12.05 6.30
N TYR A 108 11.44 11.87 5.27
CA TYR A 108 12.07 10.57 5.01
C TYR A 108 11.83 9.47 6.06
N GLN A 109 10.57 9.24 6.48
CA GLN A 109 10.12 7.91 6.84
C GLN A 109 9.91 7.16 5.53
N LYS A 110 11.05 6.81 4.95
CA LYS A 110 11.23 5.64 4.11
C LYS A 110 10.62 4.49 4.90
N MET A 111 9.32 4.26 4.75
CA MET A 111 8.66 3.19 5.48
C MET A 111 9.38 1.90 5.09
N ASN A 112 10.07 1.32 6.06
CA ASN A 112 10.80 0.08 5.86
C ASN A 112 9.76 -1.04 5.70
N GLY A 113 9.90 -1.84 4.66
CA GLY A 113 9.29 -3.16 4.63
C GLY A 113 10.12 -4.13 5.47
N THR A 114 9.52 -5.25 5.85
CA THR A 114 10.25 -6.35 6.47
C THR A 114 10.56 -7.37 5.39
N LEU A 115 11.82 -7.75 5.24
CA LEU A 115 12.22 -8.92 4.48
C LEU A 115 12.49 -10.03 5.49
N SER A 116 11.71 -11.09 5.44
CA SER A 116 11.87 -12.24 6.34
C SER A 116 11.94 -13.54 5.55
N GLY A 117 12.41 -14.59 6.21
CA GLY A 117 12.57 -15.87 5.54
C GLY A 117 13.23 -16.91 6.41
N ASN A 118 13.35 -18.10 5.86
CA ASN A 118 14.07 -19.20 6.46
C ASN A 118 15.23 -19.67 5.56
N VAL A 119 16.34 -20.04 6.18
CA VAL A 119 17.53 -20.62 5.54
C VAL A 119 17.59 -22.11 5.87
N VAL A 120 17.34 -22.94 4.86
CA VAL A 120 17.43 -24.40 4.94
C VAL A 120 18.58 -24.89 4.09
N LEU A 121 19.51 -25.64 4.71
CA LEU A 121 20.58 -26.36 4.03
C LEU A 121 20.28 -27.86 3.99
N ALA A 122 21.10 -28.62 3.25
CA ALA A 122 21.03 -30.07 3.12
C ALA A 122 21.01 -30.87 4.45
N GLY A 123 21.35 -30.21 5.58
CA GLY A 123 21.33 -30.78 6.93
C GLY A 123 20.24 -30.22 7.85
N GLY A 124 19.34 -29.36 7.36
CA GLY A 124 18.29 -28.72 8.15
C GLY A 124 18.42 -27.18 8.22
N PRO A 125 17.65 -26.53 9.11
CA PRO A 125 17.71 -25.08 9.30
C PRO A 125 19.11 -24.66 9.77
N GLN A 126 19.68 -23.66 9.12
CA GLN A 126 21.04 -23.19 9.41
C GLN A 126 21.02 -21.90 10.21
N ALA A 127 21.61 -21.95 11.40
CA ALA A 127 21.83 -20.79 12.25
C ALA A 127 23.10 -20.02 11.87
N ASN A 128 23.11 -18.73 12.18
CA ASN A 128 24.24 -17.83 11.98
C ASN A 128 24.72 -17.77 10.52
N TYR A 129 23.78 -17.91 9.57
CA TYR A 129 24.05 -17.74 8.15
C TYR A 129 23.92 -16.25 7.79
N GLU A 130 24.96 -15.69 7.18
CA GLU A 130 24.98 -14.28 6.77
C GLU A 130 24.21 -14.08 5.46
N VAL A 131 23.13 -13.31 5.53
CA VAL A 131 22.33 -12.90 4.38
C VAL A 131 22.66 -11.46 4.03
N ASP A 132 23.37 -11.31 2.92
CA ASP A 132 23.71 -10.02 2.34
C ASP A 132 22.68 -9.60 1.31
N VAL A 133 22.11 -8.41 1.51
CA VAL A 133 21.15 -7.82 0.58
C VAL A 133 21.83 -6.68 -0.15
N TYR A 134 21.78 -6.73 -1.48
CA TYR A 134 22.38 -5.76 -2.39
C TYR A 134 21.32 -4.92 -3.08
N VAL A 135 21.69 -3.73 -3.56
CA VAL A 135 20.86 -2.96 -4.52
C VAL A 135 20.79 -3.74 -5.85
N THR A 136 19.88 -3.34 -6.74
CA THR A 136 19.83 -3.81 -8.13
C THR A 136 21.15 -3.66 -8.90
N ASP A 137 22.10 -2.87 -8.41
CA ASP A 137 23.46 -2.77 -8.96
C ASP A 137 24.34 -4.00 -8.68
N GLY A 138 23.92 -4.89 -7.76
CA GLY A 138 24.64 -6.11 -7.39
C GLY A 138 25.96 -5.90 -6.64
N THR A 139 26.30 -4.67 -6.26
CA THR A 139 27.60 -4.32 -5.66
C THR A 139 27.46 -3.53 -4.36
N THR A 140 26.40 -2.74 -4.21
CA THR A 140 26.15 -1.96 -3.00
C THR A 140 25.35 -2.76 -1.99
N ILE A 141 25.91 -3.01 -0.80
CA ILE A 141 25.21 -3.68 0.30
C ILE A 141 24.26 -2.69 0.97
N VAL A 142 22.97 -3.05 1.05
CA VAL A 142 21.92 -2.25 1.71
C VAL A 142 21.58 -2.73 3.10
N GLY A 143 21.92 -3.98 3.42
CA GLY A 143 21.61 -4.59 4.69
C GLY A 143 22.28 -5.96 4.83
N LYS A 144 22.62 -6.28 6.07
CA LYS A 144 23.18 -7.57 6.50
C LYS A 144 22.32 -8.11 7.63
N THR A 145 22.03 -9.39 7.60
CA THR A 145 21.33 -10.07 8.70
C THR A 145 21.86 -11.47 8.89
N LEU A 146 21.67 -12.02 10.08
CA LEU A 146 22.06 -13.37 10.45
C LEU A 146 20.81 -14.19 10.74
N SER A 147 20.79 -15.44 10.30
CA SER A 147 19.72 -16.36 10.67
C SER A 147 19.83 -16.83 12.13
N ASP A 148 18.68 -17.05 12.77
CA ASP A 148 18.56 -17.57 14.12
C ASP A 148 18.76 -19.10 14.20
N VAL A 149 18.66 -19.67 15.41
CA VAL A 149 18.81 -21.12 15.66
C VAL A 149 17.84 -22.00 14.84
N ASN A 150 16.72 -21.43 14.38
CA ASN A 150 15.72 -22.10 13.56
C ASN A 150 15.91 -21.79 12.06
N GLY A 151 16.98 -21.08 11.68
CA GLY A 151 17.25 -20.64 10.32
C GLY A 151 16.44 -19.42 9.89
N ASN A 152 15.65 -18.80 10.76
CA ASN A 152 14.86 -17.63 10.38
C ASN A 152 15.70 -16.36 10.40
N TYR A 153 15.48 -15.49 9.42
CA TYR A 153 16.05 -14.16 9.40
C TYR A 153 14.96 -13.13 9.15
N SER A 154 15.21 -11.92 9.65
CA SER A 154 14.35 -10.77 9.39
C SER A 154 15.20 -9.51 9.32
N ILE A 155 14.97 -8.68 8.33
CA ILE A 155 15.63 -7.40 8.17
C ILE A 155 14.64 -6.35 7.71
N GLN A 156 14.68 -5.18 8.33
CA GLN A 156 13.90 -4.03 7.88
C GLN A 156 14.66 -3.32 6.79
N LEU A 157 14.12 -3.40 5.58
CA LEU A 157 14.69 -2.75 4.42
C LEU A 157 13.70 -1.72 3.90
N PRO A 158 14.20 -0.59 3.44
CA PRO A 158 13.39 0.37 2.73
C PRO A 158 12.56 -0.20 1.59
N ALA A 159 11.45 0.44 1.26
CA ALA A 159 10.73 0.08 0.05
C ALA A 159 11.63 0.26 -1.18
N GLY A 160 11.80 -0.80 -1.96
CA GLY A 160 12.74 -0.83 -3.07
C GLY A 160 12.97 -2.23 -3.64
N ASN A 161 13.73 -2.28 -4.73
CA ASN A 161 14.14 -3.53 -5.36
C ASN A 161 15.56 -3.88 -4.93
N TYR A 162 15.75 -5.17 -4.62
CA TYR A 162 16.99 -5.69 -4.06
C TYR A 162 17.40 -6.97 -4.75
N THR A 163 18.69 -7.25 -4.69
CA THR A 163 19.32 -8.46 -5.19
C THR A 163 19.90 -9.23 -4.02
N ILE A 164 19.59 -10.52 -3.93
CA ILE A 164 20.13 -11.42 -2.92
C ILE A 164 20.95 -12.49 -3.63
N TYR A 165 22.18 -12.68 -3.18
CA TYR A 165 23.05 -13.74 -3.69
C TYR A 165 23.02 -14.94 -2.76
N VAL A 166 22.63 -16.09 -3.30
CA VAL A 166 22.68 -17.37 -2.61
C VAL A 166 23.82 -18.18 -3.20
N PRO A 167 24.93 -18.43 -2.47
CA PRO A 167 26.08 -19.17 -2.97
C PRO A 167 25.84 -20.68 -3.15
N ASP A 168 25.13 -21.09 -4.20
CA ASP A 168 24.89 -22.50 -4.60
C ASP A 168 26.08 -23.13 -5.34
N TYR A 169 27.05 -23.66 -4.56
CA TYR A 169 28.32 -24.20 -5.08
C TYR A 169 28.09 -25.16 -6.26
N PRO A 170 28.75 -24.95 -7.43
CA PRO A 170 29.89 -24.05 -7.67
C PRO A 170 29.52 -22.63 -8.15
N THR A 171 28.24 -22.27 -8.21
CA THR A 171 27.75 -21.00 -8.78
C THR A 171 27.12 -20.08 -7.73
N LYS A 172 26.92 -18.80 -8.07
CA LYS A 172 26.09 -17.90 -7.25
C LYS A 172 24.74 -17.78 -7.90
N GLN A 173 23.68 -18.11 -7.18
CA GLN A 173 22.31 -17.88 -7.65
C GLN A 173 21.89 -16.45 -7.26
N THR A 174 21.41 -15.71 -8.25
CA THR A 174 20.95 -14.33 -8.07
C THR A 174 19.44 -14.31 -7.99
N HIS A 175 18.91 -13.74 -6.91
CA HIS A 175 17.46 -13.57 -6.70
C HIS A 175 17.09 -12.11 -6.62
N PHE A 176 15.99 -11.74 -7.27
CA PHE A 176 15.44 -10.39 -7.24
C PHE A 176 14.25 -10.34 -6.28
N VAL A 177 14.28 -9.41 -5.34
CA VAL A 177 13.26 -9.24 -4.31
C VAL A 177 12.79 -7.80 -4.26
N SER A 178 11.47 -7.60 -4.29
CA SER A 178 10.85 -6.29 -4.14
C SER A 178 10.27 -6.16 -2.74
N VAL A 179 10.80 -5.24 -1.95
CA VAL A 179 10.30 -4.92 -0.61
C VAL A 179 9.35 -3.75 -0.70
N PHE A 180 8.15 -3.91 -0.16
CA PHE A 180 7.15 -2.85 -0.13
C PHE A 180 7.06 -2.24 1.27
N SER A 181 6.88 -0.93 1.32
CA SER A 181 6.66 -0.16 2.54
C SER A 181 5.53 -0.76 3.37
N GLY A 182 5.79 -0.99 4.67
CA GLY A 182 4.80 -1.51 5.62
C GLY A 182 4.33 -2.94 5.35
N LYS A 183 4.96 -3.66 4.41
CA LYS A 183 4.64 -5.06 4.11
C LYS A 183 5.77 -5.99 4.51
N ASN A 184 5.41 -7.23 4.81
CA ASN A 184 6.37 -8.32 4.98
C ASN A 184 6.55 -9.06 3.63
N THR A 185 7.79 -9.14 3.18
CA THR A 185 8.22 -9.87 1.99
C THR A 185 8.92 -11.13 2.48
N ILE A 186 8.43 -12.30 2.06
CA ILE A 186 8.99 -13.59 2.48
C ILE A 186 9.88 -14.12 1.37
N PHE A 187 11.14 -14.39 1.68
CA PHE A 187 12.09 -15.04 0.77
C PHE A 187 12.75 -16.21 1.50
N ASN A 188 12.57 -17.44 1.04
CA ASN A 188 13.20 -18.60 1.69
C ASN A 188 14.43 -19.02 0.90
N ILE A 189 15.56 -19.16 1.59
CA ILE A 189 16.81 -19.64 1.01
C ILE A 189 16.85 -21.14 1.24
N VAL A 190 16.72 -21.93 0.19
CA VAL A 190 16.79 -23.39 0.26
C VAL A 190 17.91 -23.89 -0.63
N TYR A 191 18.87 -24.58 -0.04
CA TYR A 191 19.90 -25.30 -0.77
C TYR A 191 19.45 -26.74 -1.02
N GLY A 192 19.17 -27.05 -2.29
CA GLY A 192 19.04 -28.43 -2.76
C GLY A 192 20.41 -28.91 -3.18
N THR A 193 20.90 -30.00 -2.60
CA THR A 193 22.17 -30.63 -2.98
C THR A 193 22.20 -30.91 -4.48
N GLY A 194 22.84 -30.03 -5.25
CA GLY A 194 23.29 -30.28 -6.61
C GLY A 194 24.53 -31.18 -6.67
N TYR A 195 24.77 -32.01 -5.64
CA TYR A 195 25.75 -33.09 -5.73
C TYR A 195 25.10 -34.27 -6.46
N LYS A 196 25.21 -34.26 -7.79
CA LYS A 196 25.23 -35.51 -8.56
C LYS A 196 26.66 -36.01 -8.66
#